data_AF-A0A3A0FV28-F1
#
_entry.id   AF-A0A3A0FV28-F1
#
_cell.length_a   1.000
_cell.length_b   1.000
_cell.length_c   1.000
_cell.angle_alpha   90.00
_cell.angle_beta   90.00
_cell.angle_gamma   90.00
#
_symmetry.space_group_name_H-M   'P 1'
#
loop_
_entity.id
_entity.type
_entity.pdbx_description
1 polymer ?
#
loop_
_entity_poly.entity_id
_entity_poly.type
_entity_poly.pdbx_seq_one_letter_code
_entity_poly.pdbx_strand_id
1 'polypeptide(L)'
;MGAAGQGPDLDRLLKLPDSVEYTAEKKAGATRSEWRQRFSEARKAVDDAKSALETAQAELARVAGSKSEWQMAPPGLPAQPSEDSSSSFQLRQTVKRQRSELDRARARLRELEVEANLAGVPDDWRQPSTDTRSSHRPGDDSATAPAATR
;
A
#
# COMPACT_ATOMS: atom_id res chain seq x y z
N MET A 1 5.57 11.08 75.13
CA MET A 1 5.16 9.78 74.55
C MET A 1 4.40 10.07 73.27
N GLY A 2 5.00 9.80 72.11
CA GLY A 2 4.37 10.02 70.80
C GLY A 2 4.96 9.01 69.83
N ALA A 3 4.41 7.80 69.81
CA ALA A 3 4.75 6.80 68.81
C ALA A 3 3.98 7.15 67.53
N ALA A 4 4.58 7.98 66.68
CA ALA A 4 4.09 8.19 65.32
C ALA A 4 4.40 6.92 64.52
N GLY A 5 3.38 6.12 64.27
CA GLY A 5 3.45 4.93 63.42
C GLY A 5 3.85 5.33 62.01
N GLN A 6 5.07 4.95 61.61
CA GLN A 6 5.48 4.85 60.22
C GLN A 6 4.68 3.70 59.59
N GLY A 7 3.51 4.03 59.04
CA GLY A 7 2.80 3.15 58.12
C GLY A 7 3.67 2.89 56.89
N PRO A 8 3.62 1.69 56.30
CA PRO A 8 4.35 1.38 55.08
C PRO A 8 3.97 2.38 53.98
N ASP A 9 5.00 3.00 53.43
CA ASP A 9 4.97 3.99 52.34
C ASP A 9 4.07 3.51 51.18
N LEU A 10 2.92 4.16 51.00
CA LEU A 10 1.94 3.84 49.97
C LEU A 10 2.53 3.95 48.55
N ASP A 11 3.57 4.78 48.36
CA ASP A 11 4.29 4.89 47.09
C ASP A 11 5.12 3.63 46.76
N ARG A 12 5.48 2.80 47.75
CA ARG A 12 6.04 1.47 47.51
C ARG A 12 4.97 0.46 47.08
N LEU A 13 3.71 0.65 47.47
CA LEU A 13 2.59 -0.22 47.10
C LEU A 13 2.01 0.14 45.73
N LEU A 14 2.23 1.36 45.24
CA LEU A 14 1.82 1.84 43.92
C LEU A 14 2.95 1.77 42.87
N LYS A 15 4.03 1.02 43.12
CA LYS A 15 4.93 0.61 42.04
C LYS A 15 4.19 -0.37 41.12
N LEU A 16 3.37 0.17 40.21
CA LEU A 16 2.94 -0.59 39.05
C LEU A 16 4.21 -1.14 38.38
N PRO A 17 4.30 -2.44 38.09
CA PRO A 17 5.41 -2.96 37.31
C PRO A 17 5.43 -2.22 35.97
N ASP A 18 6.52 -1.51 35.68
CA ASP A 18 6.78 -0.82 34.39
C ASP A 18 6.69 -1.79 33.19
N SER A 19 6.73 -3.10 33.44
CA SER A 19 6.54 -4.14 32.45
C SER A 19 5.16 -4.77 32.58
N VAL A 20 4.10 -4.01 32.37
CA VAL A 20 2.87 -4.62 31.88
C VAL A 20 3.17 -5.06 30.45
N GLU A 21 3.58 -6.32 30.28
CA GLU A 21 3.52 -6.96 28.98
C GLU A 21 2.06 -6.97 28.55
N TYR A 22 1.65 -5.93 27.84
CA TYR A 22 0.45 -5.97 27.01
C TYR A 22 0.71 -7.09 26.02
N THR A 23 0.16 -8.26 26.30
CA THR A 23 0.07 -9.35 25.34
C THR A 23 -0.68 -8.77 24.14
N ALA A 24 0.07 -8.32 23.14
CA ALA A 24 -0.51 -7.74 21.94
C ALA A 24 -1.55 -8.72 21.41
N GLU A 25 -2.76 -8.23 21.15
CA GLU A 25 -3.84 -9.10 20.70
C GLU A 25 -3.38 -9.86 19.44
N LYS A 26 -3.34 -11.18 19.54
CA LYS A 26 -2.92 -12.08 18.46
C LYS A 26 -4.16 -12.73 17.85
N LYS A 27 -4.27 -12.69 16.53
CA LYS A 27 -5.29 -13.39 15.74
C LYS A 27 -4.58 -14.32 14.76
N ALA A 28 -4.93 -15.61 14.80
CA ALA A 28 -4.27 -16.67 14.03
C ALA A 28 -2.73 -16.65 14.14
N GLY A 29 -2.20 -16.36 15.33
CA GLY A 29 -0.76 -16.35 15.60
C GLY A 29 -0.02 -15.08 15.16
N ALA A 30 -0.69 -14.12 14.53
CA ALA A 30 -0.11 -12.83 14.13
C ALA A 30 -0.73 -11.65 14.91
N THR A 31 0.11 -10.68 15.23
CA THR A 31 -0.22 -9.41 15.88
C THR A 31 -0.84 -8.43 14.88
N ARG A 32 -1.46 -7.36 15.41
CA ARG A 32 -1.99 -6.25 14.60
C ARG A 32 -0.98 -5.68 13.60
N SER A 33 0.26 -5.44 14.04
CA SER A 33 1.32 -4.89 13.18
C SER A 33 1.71 -5.84 12.06
N GLU A 34 1.78 -7.14 12.34
CA GLU A 34 2.11 -8.16 11.34
C GLU A 34 1.01 -8.29 10.30
N TRP A 35 -0.26 -8.30 10.72
CA TRP A 35 -1.40 -8.29 9.79
C TRP A 35 -1.38 -7.04 8.90
N ARG A 36 -1.20 -5.86 9.49
CA ARG A 36 -1.08 -4.60 8.75
C ARG A 36 0.06 -4.63 7.73
N GLN A 37 1.22 -5.13 8.14
CA GLN A 37 2.37 -5.26 7.25
C GLN A 37 2.06 -6.19 6.08
N ARG A 38 1.49 -7.38 6.32
CA ARG A 38 1.12 -8.33 5.26
C ARG A 38 0.13 -7.71 4.26
N PHE A 39 -0.90 -7.02 4.75
CA PHE A 39 -1.86 -6.32 3.88
C PHE A 39 -1.21 -5.17 3.09
N SER A 40 -0.32 -4.41 3.71
CA SER A 40 0.43 -3.35 3.06
C SER A 40 1.32 -3.89 1.94
N GLU A 41 2.06 -4.97 2.21
CA GLU A 41 2.92 -5.64 1.23
C GLU A 41 2.11 -6.23 0.07
N ALA A 42 0.99 -6.89 0.37
CA ALA A 42 0.11 -7.47 -0.65
C ALA A 42 -0.50 -6.40 -1.56
N ARG A 43 -0.95 -5.26 -1.01
CA ARG A 43 -1.45 -4.13 -1.82
C ARG A 43 -0.35 -3.52 -2.67
N LYS A 44 0.83 -3.27 -2.08
CA LYS A 44 1.98 -2.76 -2.82
C LYS A 44 2.34 -3.67 -3.99
N ALA A 45 2.34 -4.99 -3.79
CA ALA A 45 2.60 -5.94 -4.87
C ALA A 45 1.56 -5.85 -6.01
N VAL A 46 0.29 -5.60 -5.70
CA VAL A 46 -0.75 -5.37 -6.71
C VAL A 46 -0.50 -4.06 -7.47
N ASP A 47 -0.15 -2.98 -6.76
CA ASP A 47 0.13 -1.67 -7.37
C ASP A 47 1.39 -1.71 -8.25
N ASP A 48 2.45 -2.39 -7.79
CA ASP A 48 3.69 -2.59 -8.54
C ASP A 48 3.42 -3.40 -9.82
N ALA A 49 2.68 -4.51 -9.72
CA ALA A 49 2.32 -5.35 -10.87
C ALA A 49 1.43 -4.61 -11.88
N LYS A 50 0.50 -3.77 -11.39
CA LYS A 50 -0.34 -2.92 -12.22
C LYS A 50 0.50 -1.89 -12.98
N SER A 51 1.39 -1.19 -12.29
CA SER A 51 2.29 -0.20 -12.89
C SER A 51 3.22 -0.82 -13.94
N ALA A 52 3.74 -2.02 -13.67
CA ALA A 52 4.55 -2.78 -14.62
C ALA A 52 3.76 -3.20 -15.87
N LEU A 53 2.49 -3.60 -15.70
CA LEU A 53 1.60 -3.92 -16.81
C LEU A 53 1.30 -2.69 -17.66
N GLU A 54 0.98 -1.56 -17.04
CA GLU A 54 0.74 -0.28 -17.73
C GLU A 54 1.96 0.16 -18.53
N THR A 55 3.16 0.06 -17.94
CA THR A 55 4.43 0.38 -18.62
C THR A 55 4.64 -0.52 -19.84
N ALA A 56 4.44 -1.84 -19.71
CA ALA A 56 4.58 -2.77 -20.83
C ALA A 56 3.54 -2.53 -21.94
N GLN A 57 2.32 -2.12 -21.58
CA GLN A 57 1.29 -1.75 -22.55
C GLN A 57 1.62 -0.44 -23.27
N ALA A 58 2.13 0.56 -22.55
CA ALA A 58 2.56 1.82 -23.14
C ALA A 58 3.71 1.62 -24.13
N GLU A 59 4.69 0.78 -23.80
CA GLU A 59 5.78 0.41 -24.72
C GLU A 59 5.26 -0.32 -25.97
N LEU A 60 4.34 -1.27 -25.80
CA LEU A 60 3.73 -1.96 -26.94
C LEU A 60 2.95 -0.98 -27.83
N ALA A 61 2.19 -0.05 -27.24
CA ALA A 61 1.45 0.98 -27.96
C ALA A 61 2.39 1.94 -28.70
N ARG A 62 3.52 2.32 -28.10
CA ARG A 62 4.55 3.14 -28.74
C ARG A 62 5.11 2.44 -29.97
N VAL A 63 5.54 1.19 -29.86
CA VAL A 63 6.10 0.42 -30.99
C VAL A 63 5.06 0.18 -32.09
N ALA A 64 3.80 -0.05 -31.72
CA ALA A 64 2.71 -0.19 -32.68
C ALA A 64 2.35 1.13 -33.38
N GLY A 65 2.35 2.24 -32.64
CA GLY A 65 2.10 3.59 -33.16
C GLY A 65 3.17 4.06 -34.15
N SER A 66 4.43 3.70 -33.92
CA SER A 66 5.54 3.99 -34.85
C SER A 66 5.41 3.30 -36.22
N LYS A 67 4.55 2.28 -36.36
CA LYS A 67 4.41 1.44 -37.57
C LYS A 67 3.20 1.78 -38.44
N SER A 68 2.44 2.83 -38.12
CA SER A 68 1.17 3.16 -38.82
C SER A 68 1.30 4.05 -40.05
N GLU A 69 2.48 4.18 -40.66
CA GLU A 69 2.62 4.92 -41.92
C GLU A 69 3.36 4.08 -42.98
N TRP A 70 2.62 3.57 -43.96
CA TRP A 70 3.10 3.46 -45.35
C TRP A 70 4.30 2.54 -45.67
N GLN A 71 4.51 1.41 -44.99
CA GLN A 71 5.39 0.37 -45.55
C GLN A 71 4.67 -0.41 -46.69
N MET A 72 4.37 0.28 -47.79
CA MET A 72 4.20 -0.36 -49.10
C MET A 72 5.58 -0.83 -49.56
N ALA A 73 5.95 -2.06 -49.22
CA ALA A 73 7.04 -2.71 -49.91
C ALA A 73 6.61 -2.95 -51.37
N PRO A 74 7.41 -2.55 -52.37
CA PRO A 74 7.08 -2.81 -53.77
C PRO A 74 6.99 -4.33 -54.01
N PRO A 75 5.98 -4.79 -54.78
CA PRO A 75 5.81 -6.21 -55.06
C PRO A 75 7.04 -6.74 -55.82
N GLY A 76 7.72 -7.74 -55.27
CA GLY A 76 8.84 -8.43 -55.92
C GLY A 76 10.13 -8.56 -55.10
N LEU A 77 10.27 -7.85 -53.97
CA LEU A 77 11.38 -8.05 -53.04
C LEU A 77 10.95 -9.00 -51.90
N PRO A 78 11.78 -9.98 -51.51
CA PRO A 78 11.50 -10.78 -50.32
C PRO A 78 11.48 -9.82 -49.12
N ALA A 79 10.32 -9.67 -48.49
CA ALA A 79 10.18 -8.92 -47.26
C ALA A 79 11.15 -9.51 -46.24
N GLN A 80 12.26 -8.82 -45.98
CA GLN A 80 13.16 -9.18 -44.90
C GLN A 80 12.33 -9.19 -43.60
N PRO A 81 12.40 -10.26 -42.79
CA PRO A 81 11.75 -10.25 -41.49
C PRO A 81 12.39 -9.12 -40.68
N SER A 82 11.68 -8.00 -40.55
CA SER A 82 12.16 -6.84 -39.80
C SER A 82 12.44 -7.29 -38.36
N GLU A 83 13.63 -6.98 -37.83
CA GLU A 83 14.02 -7.30 -36.45
C GLU A 83 12.98 -6.82 -35.41
N ASP A 84 12.20 -5.80 -35.76
CA ASP A 84 11.06 -5.27 -35.01
C ASP A 84 9.89 -6.26 -34.79
N SER A 85 9.80 -7.31 -35.60
CA SER A 85 8.79 -8.37 -35.42
C SER A 85 9.15 -9.25 -34.21
N SER A 86 10.44 -9.44 -33.95
CA SER A 86 10.93 -10.15 -32.76
C SER A 86 10.72 -9.31 -31.50
N SER A 87 11.03 -8.01 -31.53
CA SER A 87 10.86 -7.12 -30.38
C SER A 87 9.38 -6.93 -30.00
N SER A 88 8.49 -6.79 -30.98
CA SER A 88 7.04 -6.72 -30.73
C SER A 88 6.46 -8.03 -30.18
N PHE A 89 6.98 -9.19 -30.61
CA PHE A 89 6.61 -10.47 -30.01
C PHE A 89 7.05 -10.57 -28.54
N GLN A 90 8.28 -10.18 -28.23
CA GLN A 90 8.79 -10.15 -26.85
C GLN A 90 7.97 -9.22 -25.95
N LEU A 91 7.55 -8.05 -26.45
CA LEU A 91 6.67 -7.13 -25.72
C LEU A 91 5.30 -7.75 -25.45
N ARG A 92 4.68 -8.44 -26.42
CA ARG A 92 3.42 -9.16 -26.20
C ARG A 92 3.56 -10.27 -25.16
N GLN A 93 4.66 -11.02 -25.19
CA GLN A 93 4.94 -12.03 -24.16
C GLN A 93 5.13 -11.38 -22.78
N THR A 94 5.81 -10.23 -22.73
CA THR A 94 5.98 -9.45 -21.50
C THR A 94 4.64 -8.99 -20.93
N VAL A 95 3.75 -8.44 -21.76
CA VAL A 95 2.39 -8.06 -21.34
C VAL A 95 1.62 -9.26 -20.79
N LYS A 96 1.70 -10.43 -21.47
CA LYS A 96 1.07 -11.66 -20.98
C LYS A 96 1.61 -12.07 -19.61
N ARG A 97 2.94 -12.03 -19.42
CA ARG A 97 3.58 -12.31 -18.13
C ARG A 97 3.09 -11.35 -17.04
N GLN A 98 3.10 -10.04 -17.31
CA GLN A 98 2.68 -9.03 -16.32
C GLN A 98 1.20 -9.18 -15.92
N ARG A 99 0.31 -9.59 -16.84
CA ARG A 99 -1.08 -9.92 -16.49
C ARG A 99 -1.15 -11.08 -15.51
N SER A 100 -0.42 -12.16 -15.77
CA SER A 100 -0.35 -13.30 -14.85
C SER A 100 0.20 -12.91 -13.48
N GLU A 101 1.20 -12.03 -13.40
CA GLU A 101 1.72 -11.54 -12.12
C GLU A 101 0.70 -10.69 -11.36
N LEU A 102 -0.03 -9.80 -12.06
CA LEU A 102 -1.12 -9.04 -11.46
C LEU A 102 -2.21 -9.96 -10.91
N ASP A 103 -2.58 -11.00 -11.65
CA ASP A 103 -3.58 -11.97 -11.20
C ASP A 103 -3.12 -12.76 -9.98
N ARG A 104 -1.84 -13.15 -9.91
CA ARG A 104 -1.24 -13.79 -8.73
C ARG A 104 -1.22 -12.86 -7.53
N ALA A 105 -0.81 -11.60 -7.70
CA ALA A 105 -0.80 -10.61 -6.63
C ALA A 105 -2.22 -10.39 -6.06
N ARG A 106 -3.22 -10.30 -6.95
CA ARG A 106 -4.65 -10.20 -6.56
C ARG A 106 -5.18 -11.46 -5.90
N ALA A 107 -4.76 -12.64 -6.35
CA ALA A 107 -5.12 -13.90 -5.71
C ALA A 107 -4.57 -13.95 -4.28
N ARG A 108 -3.31 -13.59 -4.09
CA ARG A 108 -2.66 -13.52 -2.77
C ARG A 108 -3.34 -12.52 -1.83
N LEU A 109 -3.73 -11.35 -2.33
CA LEU A 109 -4.48 -10.38 -1.53
C LEU A 109 -5.83 -10.96 -1.08
N ARG A 110 -6.58 -11.61 -1.99
CA ARG A 110 -7.86 -12.26 -1.66
C ARG A 110 -7.71 -13.42 -0.68
N GLU A 111 -6.65 -14.22 -0.82
CA GLU A 111 -6.34 -15.29 0.12
C GLU A 111 -6.08 -14.73 1.52
N LEU A 112 -5.30 -13.64 1.61
CA LEU A 112 -5.06 -12.95 2.88
C LEU A 112 -6.34 -12.36 3.50
N GLU A 113 -7.26 -11.85 2.66
CA GLU A 113 -8.59 -11.40 3.11
C GLU A 113 -9.42 -12.55 3.67
N VAL A 114 -9.40 -13.72 3.03
CA VAL A 114 -10.08 -14.93 3.51
C VAL A 114 -9.47 -15.39 4.84
N GLU A 115 -8.15 -15.48 4.94
CA GLU A 115 -7.46 -15.83 6.19
C GLU A 115 -7.81 -14.85 7.32
N ALA A 116 -7.80 -13.54 7.04
CA ALA A 116 -8.15 -12.51 8.00
C ALA A 116 -9.61 -12.64 8.45
N ASN A 117 -10.53 -12.95 7.55
CA ASN A 117 -11.94 -13.20 7.87
C ASN A 117 -12.10 -14.44 8.76
N LEU A 118 -11.43 -15.55 8.42
CA LEU A 118 -11.46 -16.79 9.20
C LEU A 118 -10.85 -16.61 10.59
N ALA A 119 -9.82 -15.78 10.69
CA ALA A 119 -9.15 -15.44 11.95
C ALA A 119 -9.90 -14.38 12.79
N GLY A 120 -11.00 -13.82 12.28
CA GLY A 120 -11.74 -12.74 12.95
C GLY A 120 -10.92 -11.45 13.12
N VAL A 121 -10.02 -11.17 12.18
CA VAL A 121 -9.18 -9.96 12.17
C VAL A 121 -10.05 -8.75 11.82
N PRO A 122 -10.12 -7.73 12.68
CA PRO A 122 -10.86 -6.49 12.40
C PRO A 122 -10.40 -5.75 11.14
N ASP A 123 -11.29 -5.01 10.48
CA ASP A 123 -10.95 -4.26 9.26
C ASP A 123 -9.92 -3.14 9.47
N ASP A 124 -9.86 -2.54 10.67
CA ASP A 124 -8.87 -1.50 11.00
C ASP A 124 -7.43 -2.05 11.07
N TRP A 125 -7.26 -3.37 11.19
CA TRP A 125 -5.97 -4.06 11.09
C TRP A 125 -5.60 -4.33 9.63
N ARG A 126 -6.57 -4.27 8.72
CA ARG A 126 -6.36 -4.50 7.29
C ARG A 126 -6.08 -3.18 6.58
N GLN A 127 -6.68 -2.08 7.03
CA GLN A 127 -6.49 -0.75 6.46
C GLN A 127 -5.05 -0.23 6.71
N PRO A 128 -4.42 0.45 5.74
CA PRO A 128 -3.24 1.22 6.05
C PRO A 128 -3.64 2.31 7.05
N SER A 129 -2.85 2.55 8.09
CA SER A 129 -3.18 3.52 9.14
C SER A 129 -3.45 4.89 8.53
N THR A 130 -4.71 5.22 8.28
CA THR A 130 -5.16 6.56 7.87
C THR A 130 -5.34 7.47 9.09
N ASP A 131 -4.65 7.15 10.19
CA ASP A 131 -4.76 7.87 11.45
C ASP A 131 -4.44 9.35 11.26
N THR A 132 -5.51 10.15 11.31
CA THR A 132 -5.59 11.41 12.06
C THR A 132 -4.58 12.50 11.68
N ARG A 133 -4.63 12.97 10.43
CA ARG A 133 -4.41 14.40 10.11
C ARG A 133 -5.73 15.13 9.86
N SER A 134 -6.79 14.79 10.60
CA SER A 134 -7.84 15.77 10.90
C SER A 134 -7.23 16.79 11.84
N SER A 135 -6.60 17.77 11.22
CA SER A 135 -6.15 19.01 11.80
C SER A 135 -7.31 19.66 12.53
N HIS A 136 -7.32 19.47 13.85
CA HIS A 136 -7.87 20.43 14.77
C HIS A 136 -7.18 21.78 14.47
N ARG A 137 -7.84 22.64 13.68
CA ARG A 137 -7.46 24.04 13.49
C ARG A 137 -8.12 24.80 14.66
N PRO A 138 -7.37 25.15 15.72
CA PRO A 138 -7.93 25.98 16.76
C PRO A 138 -8.07 27.40 16.19
N GLY A 139 -9.26 27.99 16.41
CA GLY A 139 -9.57 29.42 16.33
C GLY A 139 -8.71 30.28 15.40
N ASP A 140 -9.19 30.48 14.18
CA ASP A 140 -8.90 31.72 13.46
C ASP A 140 -9.65 32.83 14.20
N ASP A 141 -9.03 33.37 15.26
CA ASP A 141 -9.49 34.57 15.94
C ASP A 141 -9.54 35.70 14.90
N SER A 142 -10.75 35.96 14.44
CA SER A 142 -11.09 37.09 13.59
C SER A 142 -10.86 38.39 14.35
N ALA A 143 -9.62 38.86 14.36
CA ALA A 143 -9.26 40.21 14.77
C ALA A 143 -9.88 41.17 13.76
N THR A 144 -11.03 41.71 14.15
CA THR A 144 -11.74 42.82 13.52
C THR A 144 -10.79 44.02 13.42
N ALA A 145 -10.41 44.41 12.21
CA ALA A 145 -9.73 45.68 11.96
C ALA A 145 -10.72 46.84 12.06
N PRO A 146 -10.50 47.86 12.92
CA PRO A 146 -11.30 49.06 12.88
C PRO A 146 -10.89 49.93 11.69
N ALA A 147 -11.90 50.34 10.93
CA ALA A 147 -11.82 51.40 9.94
C ALA A 147 -11.25 52.68 10.56
N ALA A 148 -10.27 53.28 9.89
CA ALA A 148 -9.85 54.65 10.15
C ALA A 148 -9.86 55.45 8.84
N THR A 149 -10.94 56.20 8.70
CA THR A 149 -11.13 57.33 7.81
C THR A 149 -10.18 58.48 8.18
N ARG A 150 -9.35 58.95 7.25
CA ARG A 150 -9.26 60.35 6.80
C ARG A 150 -8.14 60.56 5.79
#